data_AF-A0A530Z3B9-F1
#
_entry.id   AF-A0A530Z3B9-F1
#
_cell.length_a   1.000
_cell.length_b   1.000
_cell.length_c   1.000
_cell.angle_alpha   90.00
_cell.angle_beta   90.00
_cell.angle_gamma   90.00
#
_symmetry.space_group_name_H-M   'P 1'
#
loop_
_entity.id
_entity.type
_entity.pdbx_description
1 polymer ?
#
loop_
_entity_poly.entity_id
_entity_poly.type
_entity_poly.pdbx_seq_one_letter_code
_entity_poly.pdbx_strand_id
1 'polypeptide(L)' 'MPTMDTEECRAALTLIRRTIEDHCPPGVLPSEEAVNGLYGPELMHEAAALATAIVKTVDKLTLSSTRIPPAPSIKAS' A
#
# COMPACT_ATOMS: atom_id res chain seq x y z
N MET A 1 14.19 12.05 -21.35
CA MET A 1 13.06 11.37 -20.67
C MET A 1 11.81 11.72 -21.47
N PRO A 2 11.03 10.75 -21.96
CA PRO A 2 9.74 11.07 -22.58
C PRO A 2 8.87 11.78 -21.55
N THR A 3 8.29 12.92 -21.90
CA THR A 3 7.29 13.60 -21.09
C THR A 3 5.99 12.81 -21.27
N MET A 4 5.69 11.91 -20.33
CA MET A 4 4.38 11.27 -20.30
C MET A 4 3.30 12.35 -20.16
N ASP A 5 2.19 12.20 -20.88
CA ASP A 5 1.10 13.14 -20.76
C ASP A 5 0.51 13.09 -19.33
N THR A 6 0.06 14.25 -18.83
CA THR A 6 -0.46 14.36 -17.46
C THR A 6 -1.75 13.55 -17.28
N GLU A 7 -2.58 13.46 -18.32
CA GLU A 7 -3.79 12.63 -18.31
C GLU A 7 -3.44 11.15 -18.34
N GLU A 8 -2.44 10.75 -19.13
CA GLU A 8 -1.94 9.36 -19.13
C GLU A 8 -1.39 8.95 -17.76
N CYS A 9 -0.64 9.83 -17.10
CA CYS A 9 -0.14 9.58 -15.75
C CYS A 9 -1.28 9.43 -14.74
N ARG A 10 -2.30 10.29 -14.83
CA ARG A 10 -3.48 10.23 -13.95
C ARG A 10 -4.29 8.96 -14.17
N ALA A 11 -4.48 8.55 -15.43
CA ALA A 11 -5.13 7.29 -15.78
C ALA A 11 -4.35 6.09 -15.24
N ALA A 12 -3.02 6.11 -15.33
CA ALA A 12 -2.16 5.07 -14.78
C ALA A 12 -2.27 4.97 -13.25
N LEU A 13 -2.22 6.10 -12.53
CA LEU A 13 -2.40 6.12 -11.07
C LEU A 13 -3.78 5.59 -10.67
N THR A 14 -4.82 5.99 -11.38
CA THR A 14 -6.19 5.49 -11.16
C THR A 14 -6.26 3.97 -11.35
N LEU A 15 -5.64 3.44 -12.39
CA LEU A 15 -5.59 1.99 -12.66
C LEU A 15 -4.89 1.24 -11.52
N ILE A 16 -3.74 1.73 -11.07
CA ILE A 16 -2.98 1.14 -9.97
C ILE A 16 -3.82 1.16 -8.69
N ARG A 17 -4.47 2.29 -8.40
CA ARG A 17 -5.30 2.47 -7.20
C ARG A 17 -6.43 1.44 -7.15
N ARG A 18 -7.17 1.27 -8.26
CA ARG A 18 -8.23 0.25 -8.38
C ARG A 18 -7.68 -1.17 -8.22
N THR A 19 -6.55 -1.46 -8.85
CA THR A 19 -5.91 -2.79 -8.76
C THR A 19 -5.55 -3.11 -7.30
N ILE A 20 -5.04 -2.13 -6.55
CA ILE A 20 -4.74 -2.32 -5.13
C ILE A 20 -6.03 -2.50 -4.32
N GLU A 21 -7.08 -1.73 -4.58
CA GLU A 21 -8.39 -1.90 -3.91
C GLU A 21 -8.99 -3.29 -4.17
N ASP A 22 -8.84 -3.84 -5.37
CA ASP A 22 -9.36 -5.15 -5.76
C ASP A 22 -8.56 -6.32 -5.17
N HIS A 23 -7.24 -6.18 -5.05
CA HIS A 23 -6.35 -7.29 -4.67
C HIS A 23 -5.81 -7.21 -3.24
N CYS A 24 -5.77 -6.04 -2.64
CA CYS A 24 -5.20 -5.86 -1.31
C CYS A 24 -6.30 -5.79 -0.23
N PRO A 25 -5.96 -6.08 1.04
CA PRO A 25 -6.90 -5.95 2.14
C PRO A 25 -7.49 -4.54 2.25
N PRO A 26 -8.72 -4.40 2.81
CA PRO A 26 -9.31 -3.09 3.05
C PRO A 26 -8.44 -2.25 3.99
N GLY A 27 -8.35 -0.96 3.71
CA GLY A 27 -7.56 0.01 4.49
C GLY A 27 -6.08 0.08 4.13
N VAL A 28 -5.64 -0.60 3.06
CA VAL A 28 -4.28 -0.43 2.52
C VAL A 28 -4.09 0.96 1.94
N LEU A 29 -5.04 1.45 1.15
CA LEU A 29 -4.94 2.77 0.53
C LEU A 29 -5.73 3.85 1.28
N PRO A 30 -5.13 5.03 1.53
CA PRO A 30 -5.87 6.22 1.96
C PRO A 30 -6.77 6.77 0.82
N SER A 31 -7.79 7.56 1.18
CA SER A 31 -8.61 8.28 0.19
C SER A 31 -7.80 9.36 -0.54
N GLU A 32 -8.24 9.79 -1.72
CA GLU A 32 -7.58 10.85 -2.48
C GLU A 32 -7.47 12.15 -1.67
N GLU A 33 -8.53 12.53 -0.94
CA GLU A 33 -8.51 13.70 -0.05
C GLU A 33 -7.43 13.57 1.05
N ALA A 34 -7.29 12.38 1.63
CA ALA A 34 -6.26 12.12 2.64
C ALA A 34 -4.85 12.15 2.02
N VAL A 35 -4.68 11.64 0.80
CA VAL A 35 -3.43 11.74 0.05
C VAL A 35 -3.08 13.20 -0.21
N ASN A 36 -4.02 14.00 -0.72
CA ASN A 36 -3.80 15.40 -1.01
C ASN A 36 -3.45 16.21 0.26
N GLY A 37 -4.09 15.88 1.40
CA GLY A 37 -3.79 16.52 2.68
C GLY A 37 -2.45 16.12 3.30
N LEU A 38 -1.97 14.88 3.07
CA LEU A 38 -0.75 14.35 3.67
C LEU A 38 0.50 14.54 2.79
N TYR A 39 0.35 14.42 1.47
CA TYR A 39 1.44 14.41 0.51
C TYR A 39 1.40 15.60 -0.45
N GLY A 40 0.20 16.09 -0.80
CA GLY A 40 0.00 17.18 -1.77
C GLY A 40 -0.71 16.71 -3.05
N PRO A 41 -1.14 17.65 -3.92
CA PRO A 41 -2.03 17.36 -5.05
C PRO A 41 -1.33 16.95 -6.36
N GLU A 42 -0.01 16.97 -6.41
CA GLU A 42 0.72 16.61 -7.63
C GLU A 42 0.76 15.09 -7.87
N LEU A 43 0.90 14.67 -9.12
CA LEU A 43 0.94 13.24 -9.50
C LEU A 43 2.01 12.45 -8.74
N MET A 44 3.18 13.06 -8.50
CA MET A 44 4.27 12.42 -7.77
C MET A 44 3.93 12.21 -6.29
N HIS A 45 3.13 13.10 -5.71
CA HIS A 45 2.65 12.97 -4.33
C HIS A 45 1.68 11.79 -4.19
N GLU A 46 0.75 11.64 -5.14
CA GLU A 46 -0.13 10.47 -5.19
C GLU A 46 0.65 9.17 -5.38
N ALA A 47 1.60 9.14 -6.32
CA ALA A 47 2.46 7.98 -6.53
C ALA A 47 3.26 7.61 -5.26
N ALA A 48 3.81 8.60 -4.56
CA ALA A 48 4.53 8.40 -3.31
C ALA A 48 3.63 7.86 -2.18
N ALA A 49 2.37 8.32 -2.13
CA ALA A 49 1.39 7.83 -1.17
C ALA A 49 1.04 6.36 -1.43
N LEU A 50 0.81 5.97 -2.69
CA LEU A 50 0.58 4.58 -3.09
C LEU A 50 1.77 3.69 -2.69
N ALA A 51 3.00 4.12 -3.00
CA ALA A 51 4.20 3.38 -2.63
C ALA A 51 4.34 3.21 -1.12
N THR A 52 4.09 4.28 -0.35
CA THR A 52 4.15 4.24 1.12
C THR A 52 3.11 3.29 1.70
N ALA A 53 1.90 3.30 1.16
CA ALA A 53 0.81 2.42 1.59
C ALA A 53 1.15 0.94 1.38
N ILE A 54 1.74 0.59 0.22
CA ILE A 54 2.17 -0.77 -0.08
C ILE A 54 3.27 -1.20 0.90
N VAL A 55 4.32 -0.39 1.08
CA VAL A 55 5.44 -0.71 1.98
C VAL A 55 4.95 -0.93 3.41
N LYS A 56 4.13 -0.01 3.95
CA LYS A 56 3.53 -0.15 5.29
C LYS A 56 2.71 -1.43 5.44
N THR A 57 1.98 -1.81 4.38
CA THR A 57 1.18 -3.04 4.37
C THR A 57 2.07 -4.26 4.39
N VAL A 58 3.12 -4.31 3.57
CA VAL A 58 4.10 -5.38 3.55
C VAL A 58 4.76 -5.52 4.93
N ASP A 59 5.22 -4.43 5.54
CA ASP A 59 5.82 -4.43 6.88
C ASP A 59 4.87 -5.01 7.93
N LYS A 60 3.58 -4.62 7.89
CA LYS A 60 2.57 -5.17 8.81
C LYS A 60 2.37 -6.67 8.60
N LEU A 61 2.37 -7.13 7.35
CA LEU A 61 2.19 -8.55 7.03
C LEU A 61 3.41 -9.38 7.46
N THR A 62 4.64 -8.89 7.25
CA THR A 62 5.87 -9.59 7.68
C THR A 62 5.96 -9.68 9.21
N LEU A 63 5.61 -8.60 9.92
CA LEU A 63 5.51 -8.59 11.39
C LEU A 63 4.45 -9.57 11.91
N SER A 64 3.32 -9.69 11.21
CA SER A 64 2.23 -10.59 11.61
C SER A 64 2.58 -12.06 11.36
N SER A 65 3.28 -12.37 10.26
CA SER A 65 3.67 -13.73 9.89
C SER A 65 4.76 -14.32 10.79
N THR A 66 5.51 -13.48 11.53
CA THR A 66 6.61 -13.93 12.40
C THR A 66 6.12 -14.46 13.76
N ARG A 67 4.81 -14.35 14.06
CA ARG A 67 4.20 -14.92 15.27
C ARG A 67 3.83 -16.39 15.06
N ILE A 68 4.81 -17.26 14.83
CA ILE A 68 4.61 -18.68 15.10
C ILE A 68 4.73 -18.82 16.63
N PRO A 69 3.65 -19.16 17.37
CA PRO A 69 3.80 -19.44 18.79
C PRO A 69 4.73 -20.64 18.95
N PRO A 70 5.68 -20.64 19.90
CA PRO A 70 6.51 -21.81 20.14
C PRO A 70 5.60 -23.00 20.42
N ALA A 71 5.91 -24.15 19.81
CA ALA A 71 5.12 -25.36 19.96
C ALA A 71 4.85 -25.65 21.44
N PRO A 72 3.62 -26.07 21.82
CA PRO A 72 3.32 -26.37 23.20
C PRO A 72 4.28 -27.45 23.69
N SER A 73 5.10 -27.08 24.69
CA SER A 73 6.11 -27.93 25.28
C SER A 73 5.46 -29.22 25.76
N ILE A 74 5.79 -30.33 25.09
CA ILE A 74 5.30 -31.67 25.42
C ILE A 74 5.81 -32.01 26.82
N LYS A 75 4.92 -32.07 27.82
CA LYS A 75 5.28 -32.54 29.16
C LYS A 75 5.54 -34.05 29.08
N ALA A 76 6.81 -34.45 29.20
CA ALA A 76 7.16 -35.83 29.50
C ALA A 76 6.65 -36.18 30.91
N SER A 77 5.93 -37.29 31.02
CA SER A 77 5.48 -37.91 32.27
C SER A 77 6.61 -38.62 32.98
#